data_AF-A0A8I1DGQ1-F1
#
_entry.id   AF-A0A8I1DGQ1-F1
#
_cell.length_a   1.000
_cell.length_b   1.000
_cell.length_c   1.000
_cell.angle_alpha   90.00
_cell.angle_beta   90.00
_cell.angle_gamma   90.00
#
_symmetry.space_group_name_H-M   'P 1'
#
loop_
_entity.id
_entity.type
_entity.pdbx_description
1 polymer ?
#
loop_
_entity_poly.entity_id
_entity_poly.type
_entity_poly.pdbx_seq_one_letter_code
_entity_poly.pdbx_strand_id
1 'polypeptide(L)'
;MDRDTPIYISLTGTDSHQIKIPAGQGSFSIGRIGMDKKKFDVLVGENAVIDWDVFNTFYTPHGQQNAHLHPYGDWPRFFYYWGNDTSFVEWSKKRVIENFFWQPSRSLCLDLSDAQIRNLAIKSNDDLIKLTLDHSNNISLYSLHLSGKIELFEIKTKQEIHHIRIEPNTEKDQSVSAYHLPIITDLAKISSLDVIVKPIGQAFDCESLLQFPNLKNLNLTGNITNTACLKQLHQLERIGIRYAVNLEGFPALNTWENLSSFIAWNIDEKTGKTLNTQLKHLAKEKQLDYSSVSKLRSPIWFSTEYGIPFENWENKNAKIAIKAYKSALKKISKAQNEQDVKESIIELIEMINTLPNIETVEREDTGVAVQQLVEASKFDIDQEIVNVWFDKVRDF
;
A
#
# COMPACT_ATOMS: atom_id res chain seq x y z
N MET A 1 -2.16 35.10 5.34
CA MET A 1 -3.07 34.78 4.23
C MET A 1 -4.48 34.71 4.79
N ASP A 2 -5.39 35.54 4.28
CA ASP A 2 -6.82 35.34 4.48
C ASP A 2 -7.25 34.16 3.61
N ARG A 3 -7.69 33.06 4.23
CA ARG A 3 -7.79 31.73 3.61
C ARG A 3 -9.16 31.44 3.00
N ASP A 4 -10.11 32.36 3.17
CA ASP A 4 -11.44 32.29 2.53
C ASP A 4 -11.52 33.06 1.22
N THR A 5 -10.48 33.84 0.89
CA THR A 5 -10.36 34.51 -0.40
C THR A 5 -9.63 33.59 -1.39
N PRO A 6 -10.15 33.39 -2.62
CA PRO A 6 -9.42 32.65 -3.64
C PRO A 6 -8.06 33.27 -3.92
N ILE A 7 -7.02 32.45 -3.95
CA ILE A 7 -5.64 32.87 -4.24
C ILE A 7 -5.33 32.50 -5.68
N TYR A 8 -4.84 33.45 -6.46
CA TYR A 8 -4.32 33.16 -7.79
C TYR A 8 -2.82 32.84 -7.69
N ILE A 9 -2.40 31.77 -8.35
CA ILE A 9 -1.00 31.34 -8.43
C ILE A 9 -0.56 31.24 -9.89
N SER A 10 0.68 31.63 -10.14
CA SER A 10 1.26 31.65 -11.49
C SER A 10 1.96 30.34 -11.86
N LEU A 11 1.29 29.20 -11.66
CA LEU A 11 1.92 27.87 -11.73
C LEU A 11 2.41 27.47 -13.14
N THR A 12 1.65 27.77 -14.19
CA THR A 12 2.01 27.46 -15.59
C THR A 12 1.98 28.70 -16.48
N GLY A 13 2.01 29.89 -15.87
CA GLY A 13 1.75 31.19 -16.50
C GLY A 13 1.08 32.14 -15.52
N THR A 14 1.11 33.44 -15.81
CA THR A 14 0.59 34.50 -14.92
C THR A 14 -0.85 34.23 -14.51
N ASP A 15 -1.08 34.16 -13.19
CA ASP A 15 -2.38 33.92 -12.54
C ASP A 15 -3.19 32.74 -13.12
N SER A 16 -2.48 31.74 -13.65
CA SER A 16 -3.05 30.60 -14.39
C SER A 16 -4.01 29.75 -13.57
N HIS A 17 -3.90 29.74 -12.24
CA HIS A 17 -4.70 28.88 -11.39
C HIS A 17 -5.27 29.63 -10.19
N GLN A 18 -6.52 29.36 -9.89
CA GLN A 18 -7.20 29.81 -8.68
C GLN A 18 -7.27 28.64 -7.69
N ILE A 19 -6.75 28.85 -6.48
CA ILE A 19 -6.74 27.84 -5.42
C ILE A 19 -7.45 28.35 -4.16
N LYS A 20 -7.94 27.42 -3.35
CA LYS A 20 -8.37 27.65 -1.97
C LYS A 20 -7.59 26.69 -1.08
N ILE A 21 -6.97 27.21 -0.01
CA ILE A 21 -6.18 26.42 0.93
C ILE A 21 -6.94 26.31 2.26
N PRO A 22 -7.59 25.17 2.56
CA PRO A 22 -8.24 24.90 3.84
C PRO A 22 -7.32 25.11 5.04
N ALA A 23 -7.91 25.50 6.18
CA ALA A 23 -7.17 25.61 7.43
C ALA A 23 -6.56 24.25 7.83
N GLY A 24 -5.27 24.26 8.17
CA GLY A 24 -4.54 23.06 8.59
C GLY A 24 -4.00 22.21 7.43
N GLN A 25 -4.32 22.51 6.17
CA GLN A 25 -3.75 21.82 5.03
C GLN A 25 -2.25 22.15 4.91
N GLY A 26 -1.38 21.17 5.10
CA GLY A 26 0.06 21.28 4.91
C GLY A 26 0.55 20.81 3.54
N SER A 27 -0.37 20.35 2.68
CA SER A 27 -0.09 19.70 1.41
C SER A 27 -0.54 20.51 0.21
N PHE A 28 0.06 20.22 -0.94
CA PHE A 28 -0.41 20.68 -2.24
C PHE A 28 -0.33 19.57 -3.28
N SER A 29 -1.38 19.43 -4.07
CA SER A 29 -1.61 18.33 -5.00
C SER A 29 -1.81 18.86 -6.41
N ILE A 30 -0.93 18.42 -7.31
CA ILE A 30 -0.88 18.82 -8.71
C ILE A 30 -1.19 17.58 -9.55
N GLY A 31 -2.41 17.48 -10.03
CA GLY A 31 -2.86 16.39 -10.90
C GLY A 31 -2.67 16.70 -12.39
N ARG A 32 -2.91 15.70 -13.24
CA ARG A 32 -2.96 15.87 -14.70
C ARG A 32 -4.37 16.20 -15.17
N ILE A 33 -4.49 17.01 -16.22
CA ILE A 33 -5.77 17.19 -16.93
C ILE A 33 -6.32 15.81 -17.33
N GLY A 34 -7.62 15.59 -17.05
CA GLY A 34 -8.29 14.30 -17.20
C GLY A 34 -8.48 13.53 -15.90
N MET A 35 -7.77 13.89 -14.82
CA MET A 35 -8.01 13.35 -13.49
C MET A 35 -9.18 14.03 -12.78
N ASP A 36 -9.70 13.41 -11.72
CA ASP A 36 -10.80 13.96 -10.91
C ASP A 36 -10.36 15.23 -10.16
N LYS A 37 -10.77 16.40 -10.67
CA LYS A 37 -10.44 17.73 -10.10
C LYS A 37 -10.76 17.84 -8.61
N LYS A 38 -11.71 17.07 -8.06
CA LYS A 38 -12.05 17.13 -6.62
C LYS A 38 -10.95 16.56 -5.71
N LYS A 39 -10.00 15.80 -6.27
CA LYS A 39 -8.90 15.16 -5.53
C LYS A 39 -7.59 15.95 -5.58
N PHE A 40 -7.54 17.05 -6.34
CA PHE A 40 -6.34 17.83 -6.57
C PHE A 40 -6.60 19.32 -6.33
N ASP A 41 -5.59 20.04 -5.83
CA ASP A 41 -5.67 21.48 -5.69
C ASP A 41 -5.65 22.16 -7.06
N VAL A 42 -4.87 21.60 -8.01
CA VAL A 42 -4.78 22.06 -9.40
C VAL A 42 -4.62 20.88 -10.37
N LEU A 43 -5.03 21.09 -11.62
CA LEU A 43 -4.76 20.18 -12.73
C LEU A 43 -3.95 20.90 -13.79
N VAL A 44 -2.85 20.29 -14.23
CA VAL A 44 -1.95 20.84 -15.26
C VAL A 44 -1.84 19.89 -16.45
N GLY A 45 -1.36 20.41 -17.58
CA GLY A 45 -0.98 19.56 -18.71
C GLY A 45 0.15 18.60 -18.30
N GLU A 46 0.17 17.40 -18.86
CA GLU A 46 1.14 16.36 -18.49
C GLU A 46 2.62 16.78 -18.63
N ASN A 47 2.91 17.59 -19.65
CA ASN A 47 4.24 18.15 -19.93
C ASN A 47 4.29 19.66 -19.65
N ALA A 48 3.38 20.18 -18.82
CA ALA A 48 3.40 21.58 -18.43
C ALA A 48 4.69 21.87 -17.66
N VAL A 49 5.37 22.96 -18.03
CA VAL A 49 6.47 23.52 -17.24
C VAL A 49 5.84 24.15 -15.99
N ILE A 50 6.40 23.82 -14.83
CA ILE A 50 5.88 24.27 -13.53
C ILE A 50 6.81 25.34 -12.97
N ASP A 51 6.25 26.51 -12.66
CA ASP A 51 6.95 27.53 -11.87
C ASP A 51 6.81 27.18 -10.38
N TRP A 52 7.81 26.45 -9.86
CA TRP A 52 7.86 26.08 -8.44
C TRP A 52 8.15 27.26 -7.51
N ASP A 53 8.75 28.34 -8.02
CA ASP A 53 9.06 29.52 -7.22
C ASP A 53 7.80 30.23 -6.73
N VAL A 54 6.63 29.93 -7.33
CA VAL A 54 5.33 30.38 -6.84
C VAL A 54 5.10 30.02 -5.37
N PHE A 55 5.70 28.93 -4.87
CA PHE A 55 5.56 28.51 -3.47
C PHE A 55 6.52 29.23 -2.51
N ASN A 56 7.46 30.05 -3.00
CA ASN A 56 8.50 30.67 -2.18
C ASN A 56 7.94 31.72 -1.20
N THR A 57 6.77 32.28 -1.50
CA THR A 57 6.11 33.27 -0.66
C THR A 57 5.06 32.67 0.27
N PHE A 58 4.89 31.34 0.25
CA PHE A 58 3.87 30.67 1.04
C PHE A 58 4.45 30.12 2.35
N TYR A 59 3.77 30.47 3.44
CA TYR A 59 4.20 30.13 4.79
C TYR A 59 3.09 29.44 5.58
N THR A 60 3.50 28.51 6.45
CA THR A 60 2.70 28.11 7.60
C THR A 60 2.66 29.26 8.62
N PRO A 61 1.72 29.24 9.59
CA PRO A 61 1.72 30.26 10.64
C PRO A 61 3.04 30.35 11.41
N HIS A 62 3.68 29.19 11.67
CA HIS A 62 4.97 29.14 12.35
C HIS A 62 6.10 29.66 11.45
N GLY A 63 6.14 29.23 10.18
CA GLY A 63 7.15 29.71 9.24
C GLY A 63 7.06 31.19 8.97
N GLN A 64 5.85 31.77 8.96
CA GLN A 64 5.66 33.21 8.78
C GLN A 64 6.27 34.01 9.93
N GLN A 65 6.14 33.52 11.18
CA GLN A 65 6.76 34.13 12.36
C GLN A 65 8.29 33.98 12.34
N ASN A 66 8.79 32.96 11.63
CA ASN A 66 10.20 32.63 11.52
C ASN A 66 10.72 32.76 10.08
N ALA A 67 10.20 33.73 9.31
CA ALA A 67 10.48 33.81 7.88
C ALA A 67 11.98 33.97 7.55
N HIS A 68 12.76 34.53 8.47
CA HIS A 68 14.22 34.62 8.36
C HIS A 68 14.92 33.24 8.32
N LEU A 69 14.29 32.19 8.87
CA LEU A 69 14.76 30.80 8.78
C LEU A 69 14.25 30.08 7.53
N HIS A 70 13.24 30.64 6.86
CA HIS A 70 12.56 30.04 5.71
C HIS A 70 12.47 31.04 4.54
N PRO A 71 13.59 31.53 3.99
CA PRO A 71 13.58 32.58 2.96
C PRO A 71 12.86 32.20 1.66
N TYR A 72 12.58 30.91 1.46
CA TYR A 72 11.84 30.36 0.32
C TYR A 72 10.51 29.70 0.75
N GLY A 73 9.91 30.17 1.85
CA GLY A 73 8.67 29.64 2.39
C GLY A 73 8.85 28.28 3.07
N ASP A 74 7.83 27.86 3.82
CA ASP A 74 7.77 26.55 4.48
C ASP A 74 6.42 25.84 4.22
N TRP A 75 5.58 26.39 3.35
CA TRP A 75 4.38 25.74 2.84
C TRP A 75 4.41 25.68 1.31
N PRO A 76 4.02 24.57 0.66
CA PRO A 76 3.60 23.27 1.21
C PRO A 76 4.74 22.45 1.83
N ARG A 77 4.42 21.65 2.85
CA ARG A 77 5.36 20.67 3.45
C ARG A 77 5.30 19.33 2.74
N PHE A 78 4.13 19.02 2.16
CA PHE A 78 3.86 17.78 1.45
C PHE A 78 3.41 18.06 0.02
N PHE A 79 4.00 17.37 -0.95
CA PHE A 79 3.60 17.47 -2.35
C PHE A 79 3.08 16.12 -2.85
N TYR A 80 2.03 16.19 -3.67
CA TYR A 80 1.56 15.06 -4.48
C TYR A 80 1.51 15.50 -5.94
N TYR A 81 2.40 14.96 -6.77
CA TYR A 81 2.61 15.45 -8.12
C TYR A 81 2.48 14.35 -9.18
N TRP A 82 1.60 14.57 -10.15
CA TRP A 82 1.47 13.76 -11.36
C TRP A 82 1.87 14.60 -12.56
N GLY A 83 3.06 14.35 -13.11
CA GLY A 83 3.58 15.09 -14.25
C GLY A 83 5.08 14.89 -14.46
N ASN A 84 5.56 15.47 -15.57
CA ASN A 84 6.90 15.20 -16.11
C ASN A 84 7.91 16.33 -15.92
N ASP A 85 7.51 17.46 -15.32
CA ASP A 85 8.40 18.55 -14.98
C ASP A 85 9.26 18.16 -13.77
N THR A 86 10.58 18.23 -13.92
CA THR A 86 11.54 17.82 -12.90
C THR A 86 12.25 19.00 -12.28
N SER A 87 11.80 20.24 -12.55
CA SER A 87 12.47 21.45 -12.06
C SER A 87 12.29 21.65 -10.55
N PHE A 88 11.39 20.88 -9.90
CA PHE A 88 11.31 20.77 -8.44
C PHE A 88 12.63 20.33 -7.81
N VAL A 89 13.47 19.58 -8.54
CA VAL A 89 14.78 19.12 -8.06
C VAL A 89 15.68 20.31 -7.77
N GLU A 90 15.88 21.21 -8.75
CA GLU A 90 16.65 22.45 -8.56
C GLU A 90 16.01 23.38 -7.54
N TRP A 91 14.69 23.51 -7.57
CA TRP A 91 13.96 24.32 -6.60
C TRP A 91 14.18 23.84 -5.16
N SER A 92 14.11 22.52 -4.92
CA SER A 92 14.31 21.92 -3.61
C SER A 92 15.73 22.06 -3.04
N LYS A 93 16.72 22.48 -3.84
CA LYS A 93 18.06 22.80 -3.32
C LYS A 93 18.05 24.00 -2.37
N LYS A 94 17.05 24.87 -2.50
CA LYS A 94 16.91 26.11 -1.71
C LYS A 94 16.09 25.90 -0.43
N ARG A 95 15.33 24.81 -0.35
CA ARG A 95 14.30 24.60 0.67
C ARG A 95 13.99 23.12 0.90
N VAL A 96 13.80 22.77 2.17
CA VAL A 96 13.38 21.45 2.60
C VAL A 96 11.94 21.14 2.19
N ILE A 97 11.74 19.94 1.65
CA ILE A 97 10.42 19.32 1.45
C ILE A 97 10.30 18.12 2.39
N GLU A 98 9.26 18.08 3.22
CA GLU A 98 9.08 16.99 4.19
C GLU A 98 8.65 15.69 3.49
N ASN A 99 7.66 15.74 2.60
CA ASN A 99 7.25 14.59 1.79
C ASN A 99 6.98 14.99 0.35
N PHE A 100 7.50 14.22 -0.60
CA PHE A 100 7.25 14.41 -2.03
C PHE A 100 6.79 13.09 -2.64
N PHE A 101 5.50 13.00 -2.98
CA PHE A 101 4.98 11.92 -3.81
C PHE A 101 5.00 12.35 -5.27
N TRP A 102 5.52 11.49 -6.13
CA TRP A 102 5.65 11.74 -7.56
C TRP A 102 5.25 10.53 -8.40
N GLN A 103 4.46 10.78 -9.43
CA GLN A 103 4.12 9.81 -10.45
C GLN A 103 4.36 10.43 -11.84
N PRO A 104 5.55 10.23 -12.42
CA PRO A 104 5.81 10.60 -13.81
C PRO A 104 5.06 9.67 -14.76
N SER A 105 4.99 10.08 -16.03
CA SER A 105 4.36 9.33 -17.13
C SER A 105 5.26 9.19 -18.34
N ARG A 106 6.57 9.30 -18.10
CA ARG A 106 7.61 8.96 -19.07
C ARG A 106 8.85 8.47 -18.33
N SER A 107 9.69 7.75 -19.05
CA SER A 107 10.99 7.31 -18.55
C SER A 107 11.90 8.51 -18.27
N LEU A 108 12.62 8.49 -17.15
CA LEU A 108 13.41 9.62 -16.65
C LEU A 108 14.74 9.14 -16.04
N CYS A 109 15.75 10.02 -16.11
CA CYS A 109 17.02 9.86 -15.43
C CYS A 109 17.32 11.14 -14.68
N LEU A 110 17.38 11.08 -13.35
CA LEU A 110 17.56 12.25 -12.49
C LEU A 110 18.66 12.03 -11.45
N ASP A 111 19.35 13.11 -11.16
CA ASP A 111 20.23 13.22 -10.00
C ASP A 111 19.52 14.05 -8.94
N LEU A 112 19.25 13.43 -7.78
CA LEU A 112 18.59 14.06 -6.64
C LEU A 112 19.57 14.31 -5.49
N SER A 113 20.87 14.13 -5.69
CA SER A 113 21.88 14.23 -4.63
C SER A 113 21.83 15.58 -3.90
N ASP A 114 21.55 16.66 -4.61
CA ASP A 114 21.44 18.00 -4.01
C ASP A 114 20.02 18.37 -3.54
N ALA A 115 19.01 17.56 -3.87
CA ALA A 115 17.62 17.84 -3.53
C ALA A 115 17.40 17.71 -2.03
N GLN A 116 16.79 18.73 -1.39
CA GLN A 116 16.47 18.68 0.05
C GLN A 116 15.09 18.06 0.28
N ILE A 117 14.92 16.79 -0.11
CA ILE A 117 13.68 16.04 0.07
C ILE A 117 13.89 14.99 1.16
N ARG A 118 13.14 15.10 2.27
CA ARG A 118 13.32 14.18 3.41
C ARG A 118 12.73 12.80 3.16
N ASN A 119 11.52 12.74 2.59
CA ASN A 119 10.84 11.49 2.24
C ASN A 119 10.36 11.58 0.78
N LEU A 120 10.85 10.67 -0.06
CA LEU A 120 10.54 10.62 -1.48
C LEU A 120 9.73 9.36 -1.78
N ALA A 121 8.54 9.52 -2.36
CA ALA A 121 7.71 8.42 -2.83
C ALA A 121 7.53 8.53 -4.34
N ILE A 122 7.85 7.46 -5.06
CA ILE A 122 7.74 7.43 -6.52
C ILE A 122 6.90 6.23 -6.92
N LYS A 123 5.97 6.48 -7.86
CA LYS A 123 5.19 5.43 -8.50
C LYS A 123 5.52 5.35 -9.98
N SER A 124 5.84 4.15 -10.46
CA SER A 124 5.95 3.86 -11.89
C SER A 124 5.32 2.52 -12.22
N ASN A 125 4.48 2.49 -13.24
CA ASN A 125 3.87 1.27 -13.74
C ASN A 125 4.43 0.83 -15.09
N ASP A 126 4.92 1.77 -15.90
CA ASP A 126 5.23 1.53 -17.31
C ASP A 126 6.53 2.22 -17.76
N ASP A 127 7.12 3.08 -16.93
CA ASP A 127 8.26 3.92 -17.29
C ASP A 127 9.51 3.64 -16.44
N LEU A 128 10.67 3.59 -17.11
CA LEU A 128 11.95 3.40 -16.45
C LEU A 128 12.38 4.68 -15.71
N ILE A 129 12.60 4.57 -14.40
CA ILE A 129 13.03 5.67 -13.54
C ILE A 129 14.42 5.38 -13.00
N LYS A 130 15.41 6.15 -13.46
CA LYS A 130 16.80 6.10 -12.99
C LYS A 130 17.06 7.25 -12.03
N LEU A 131 17.51 6.95 -10.81
CA LEU A 131 17.78 7.94 -9.76
C LEU A 131 19.20 7.82 -9.24
N THR A 132 19.86 8.95 -9.07
CA THR A 132 21.09 9.06 -8.26
C THR A 132 20.75 9.76 -6.95
N LEU A 133 21.08 9.12 -5.83
CA LEU A 133 20.75 9.55 -4.46
C LEU A 133 22.03 9.63 -3.60
N ASP A 134 23.06 10.33 -4.08
CA ASP A 134 24.37 10.47 -3.41
C ASP A 134 24.43 11.77 -2.59
N HIS A 135 23.51 11.93 -1.63
CA HIS A 135 23.29 13.20 -0.93
C HIS A 135 24.52 13.78 -0.20
N SER A 136 25.19 14.79 -0.76
CA SER A 136 26.36 15.42 -0.13
C SER A 136 26.01 16.48 0.92
N ASN A 137 24.73 16.84 1.06
CA ASN A 137 24.28 18.02 1.79
C ASN A 137 23.77 17.68 3.20
N ASN A 138 23.60 18.71 4.04
CA ASN A 138 23.24 18.57 5.47
C ASN A 138 21.89 17.86 5.75
N ILE A 139 21.06 17.66 4.72
CA ILE A 139 19.79 16.94 4.82
C ILE A 139 19.85 15.77 3.86
N SER A 140 20.07 14.58 4.43
CA SER A 140 20.00 13.33 3.70
C SER A 140 18.56 12.88 3.51
N LEU A 141 18.31 12.14 2.44
CA LEU A 141 17.08 11.40 2.24
C LEU A 141 16.91 10.39 3.38
N TYR A 142 15.86 10.59 4.18
CA TYR A 142 15.56 9.71 5.29
C TYR A 142 14.81 8.46 4.82
N SER A 143 13.86 8.63 3.89
CA SER A 143 12.99 7.56 3.41
C SER A 143 12.80 7.59 1.90
N LEU A 144 12.89 6.42 1.27
CA LEU A 144 12.53 6.19 -0.13
C LEU A 144 11.40 5.18 -0.22
N HIS A 145 10.31 5.55 -0.89
CA HIS A 145 9.19 4.66 -1.19
C HIS A 145 9.10 4.42 -2.70
N LEU A 146 9.24 3.17 -3.13
CA LEU A 146 9.09 2.73 -4.51
C LEU A 146 7.79 1.94 -4.65
N SER A 147 6.92 2.33 -5.58
CA SER A 147 5.65 1.64 -5.82
C SER A 147 5.38 1.39 -7.30
N GLY A 148 4.68 0.31 -7.61
CA GLY A 148 4.37 -0.10 -8.98
C GLY A 148 5.25 -1.25 -9.48
N LYS A 149 5.70 -1.22 -10.73
CA LYS A 149 6.59 -2.26 -11.29
C LYS A 149 8.03 -1.97 -10.86
N ILE A 150 8.52 -2.69 -9.85
CA ILE A 150 9.81 -2.38 -9.21
C ILE A 150 11.00 -2.59 -10.15
N GLU A 151 10.88 -3.48 -11.13
CA GLU A 151 11.86 -3.72 -12.20
C GLU A 151 12.12 -2.49 -13.09
N LEU A 152 11.26 -1.47 -13.01
CA LEU A 152 11.42 -0.20 -13.72
C LEU A 152 12.19 0.86 -12.93
N PHE A 153 12.73 0.51 -11.76
CA PHE A 153 13.55 1.43 -10.96
C PHE A 153 15.02 1.03 -11.00
N GLU A 154 15.88 1.97 -11.41
CA GLU A 154 17.33 1.86 -11.26
C GLU A 154 17.78 2.91 -10.25
N ILE A 155 18.20 2.46 -9.07
CA ILE A 155 18.68 3.35 -7.99
C ILE A 155 20.19 3.26 -7.92
N LYS A 156 20.85 4.42 -7.90
CA LYS A 156 22.28 4.55 -7.63
C LYS A 156 22.46 5.33 -6.34
N THR A 157 23.12 4.72 -5.37
CA THR A 157 23.49 5.40 -4.13
C THR A 157 24.71 4.73 -3.50
N LYS A 158 25.60 5.55 -2.95
CA LYS A 158 26.75 5.13 -2.14
C LYS A 158 26.45 5.22 -0.66
N GLN A 159 25.38 5.92 -0.30
CA GLN A 159 25.00 6.25 1.06
C GLN A 159 23.98 5.27 1.62
N GLU A 160 23.90 5.21 2.94
CA GLU A 160 22.81 4.49 3.59
C GLU A 160 21.54 5.34 3.51
N ILE A 161 20.47 4.76 2.96
CA ILE A 161 19.12 5.30 3.11
C ILE A 161 18.50 4.58 4.31
N HIS A 162 18.10 5.35 5.32
CA HIS A 162 17.69 4.80 6.62
C HIS A 162 16.47 3.91 6.55
N HIS A 163 15.52 4.23 5.67
CA HIS A 163 14.27 3.50 5.54
C HIS A 163 13.84 3.38 4.08
N ILE A 164 13.59 2.15 3.64
CA ILE A 164 13.02 1.87 2.32
C ILE A 164 11.63 1.30 2.49
N ARG A 165 10.69 1.74 1.67
CA ARG A 165 9.40 1.09 1.47
C ARG A 165 9.27 0.64 0.02
N ILE A 166 8.80 -0.58 -0.17
CA ILE A 166 8.55 -1.16 -1.49
C ILE A 166 7.11 -1.69 -1.54
N GLU A 167 6.35 -1.21 -2.51
CA GLU A 167 4.97 -1.63 -2.77
C GLU A 167 4.85 -2.10 -4.24
N PRO A 168 5.23 -3.36 -4.54
CA PRO A 168 5.17 -3.87 -5.90
C PRO A 168 3.72 -4.06 -6.35
N ASN A 169 3.46 -3.82 -7.64
CA ASN A 169 2.23 -4.29 -8.26
C ASN A 169 2.24 -5.82 -8.28
N THR A 170 1.32 -6.40 -7.53
CA THR A 170 1.08 -7.84 -7.46
C THR A 170 -0.19 -8.18 -8.22
N GLU A 171 -0.20 -9.35 -8.86
CA GLU A 171 -1.36 -9.86 -9.57
C GLU A 171 -2.51 -10.20 -8.59
N LYS A 172 -3.75 -10.13 -9.09
CA LYS A 172 -4.93 -10.54 -8.29
C LYS A 172 -5.06 -12.06 -8.20
N ASP A 173 -4.57 -12.77 -9.21
CA ASP A 173 -4.63 -14.22 -9.27
C ASP A 173 -3.61 -14.84 -8.31
N GLN A 174 -4.12 -15.67 -7.40
CA GLN A 174 -3.31 -16.39 -6.41
C GLN A 174 -2.56 -17.57 -7.01
N SER A 175 -2.94 -18.02 -8.22
CA SER A 175 -2.31 -19.14 -8.94
C SER A 175 -0.98 -18.75 -9.58
N VAL A 176 -0.74 -17.45 -9.76
CA VAL A 176 0.51 -16.91 -10.33
C VAL A 176 1.66 -17.16 -9.35
N SER A 177 2.83 -17.48 -9.90
CA SER A 177 4.06 -17.64 -9.13
C SER A 177 4.33 -16.42 -8.26
N ALA A 178 4.88 -16.65 -7.06
CA ALA A 178 5.19 -15.58 -6.12
C ALA A 178 6.03 -14.46 -6.77
N TYR A 179 5.72 -13.21 -6.40
CA TYR A 179 6.47 -12.04 -6.84
C TYR A 179 7.86 -12.05 -6.21
N HIS A 180 8.88 -12.05 -7.05
CA HIS A 180 10.27 -11.93 -6.65
C HIS A 180 10.72 -10.48 -6.81
N LEU A 181 11.29 -9.90 -5.76
CA LEU A 181 11.84 -8.56 -5.86
C LEU A 181 13.05 -8.59 -6.81
N PRO A 182 13.16 -7.67 -7.79
CA PRO A 182 14.36 -7.56 -8.61
C PRO A 182 15.58 -7.27 -7.72
N ILE A 183 16.76 -7.62 -8.21
CA ILE A 183 18.02 -7.35 -7.52
C ILE A 183 18.31 -5.84 -7.60
N ILE A 184 18.44 -5.18 -6.45
CA ILE A 184 18.77 -3.75 -6.32
C ILE A 184 20.07 -3.63 -5.51
N THR A 185 21.21 -3.86 -6.17
CA THR A 185 22.52 -3.95 -5.51
C THR A 185 22.92 -2.70 -4.73
N ASP A 186 22.57 -1.51 -5.23
CA ASP A 186 22.91 -0.23 -4.60
C ASP A 186 22.17 -0.02 -3.27
N LEU A 187 21.13 -0.80 -2.98
CA LEU A 187 20.40 -0.76 -1.71
C LEU A 187 20.84 -1.87 -0.73
N ALA A 188 21.90 -2.62 -0.99
CA ALA A 188 22.34 -3.72 -0.12
C ALA A 188 22.70 -3.29 1.33
N LYS A 189 22.98 -2.00 1.56
CA LYS A 189 23.38 -1.46 2.87
C LYS A 189 22.22 -1.05 3.78
N ILE A 190 20.98 -1.13 3.32
CA ILE A 190 19.83 -0.66 4.10
C ILE A 190 19.66 -1.45 5.39
N SER A 191 19.16 -0.77 6.43
CA SER A 191 18.93 -1.35 7.75
C SER A 191 17.45 -1.42 8.14
N SER A 192 16.55 -0.79 7.37
CA SER A 192 15.10 -0.78 7.60
C SER A 192 14.33 -0.91 6.29
N LEU A 193 13.43 -1.88 6.22
CA LEU A 193 12.64 -2.18 5.03
C LEU A 193 11.17 -2.47 5.38
N ASP A 194 10.27 -1.80 4.67
CA ASP A 194 8.85 -2.13 4.59
C ASP A 194 8.54 -2.73 3.21
N VAL A 195 7.93 -3.92 3.17
CA VAL A 195 7.35 -4.49 1.94
C VAL A 195 5.84 -4.61 2.11
N ILE A 196 5.10 -4.09 1.13
CA ILE A 196 3.64 -4.05 1.17
C ILE A 196 3.10 -4.67 -0.11
N VAL A 197 2.37 -5.77 0.04
CA VAL A 197 1.53 -6.35 -1.00
C VAL A 197 0.10 -6.49 -0.49
N LYS A 198 -0.82 -6.83 -1.38
CA LYS A 198 -2.21 -7.05 -0.98
C LYS A 198 -2.32 -8.32 -0.10
N PRO A 199 -3.28 -8.37 0.84
CA PRO A 199 -3.52 -9.59 1.63
C PRO A 199 -3.95 -10.78 0.76
N ILE A 200 -4.65 -10.52 -0.34
CA ILE A 200 -5.12 -11.53 -1.29
C ILE A 200 -4.55 -11.22 -2.68
N GLY A 201 -4.16 -12.27 -3.41
CA GLY A 201 -3.55 -12.22 -4.73
C GLY A 201 -2.17 -12.90 -4.74
N GLN A 202 -1.32 -12.50 -5.68
CA GLN A 202 0.04 -13.00 -5.82
C GLN A 202 0.85 -12.76 -4.53
N ALA A 203 1.43 -13.84 -4.00
CA ALA A 203 2.26 -13.77 -2.79
C ALA A 203 3.60 -13.07 -3.07
N PHE A 204 4.15 -12.36 -2.09
CA PHE A 204 5.54 -11.87 -2.13
C PHE A 204 6.51 -12.95 -1.62
N ASP A 205 7.59 -13.18 -2.36
CA ASP A 205 8.62 -14.14 -1.98
C ASP A 205 9.66 -13.52 -1.04
N CYS A 206 9.64 -13.97 0.23
CA CYS A 206 10.58 -13.51 1.25
C CYS A 206 12.06 -13.88 0.98
N GLU A 207 12.35 -14.85 0.11
CA GLU A 207 13.73 -15.16 -0.28
C GLU A 207 14.40 -13.97 -0.98
N SER A 208 13.61 -13.15 -1.69
CA SER A 208 14.12 -11.95 -2.36
C SER A 208 14.73 -10.93 -1.39
N LEU A 209 14.42 -11.02 -0.08
CA LEU A 209 14.94 -10.12 0.95
C LEU A 209 16.38 -10.42 1.35
N LEU A 210 16.92 -11.59 0.98
CA LEU A 210 18.29 -11.99 1.29
C LEU A 210 19.34 -11.10 0.62
N GLN A 211 18.94 -10.31 -0.38
CA GLN A 211 19.79 -9.28 -0.99
C GLN A 211 20.13 -8.11 -0.04
N PHE A 212 19.47 -8.00 1.11
CA PHE A 212 19.69 -6.95 2.10
C PHE A 212 20.30 -7.53 3.40
N PRO A 213 21.61 -7.84 3.42
CA PRO A 213 22.24 -8.58 4.52
C PRO A 213 22.31 -7.79 5.85
N ASN A 214 22.14 -6.47 5.81
CA ASN A 214 22.27 -5.59 6.97
C ASN A 214 20.92 -5.20 7.60
N LEU A 215 19.83 -5.87 7.21
CA LEU A 215 18.50 -5.56 7.74
C LEU A 215 18.43 -5.78 9.25
N LYS A 216 17.99 -4.72 9.95
CA LYS A 216 17.69 -4.71 11.39
C LYS A 216 16.19 -4.58 11.65
N ASN A 217 15.49 -3.83 10.80
CA ASN A 217 14.05 -3.61 10.92
C ASN A 217 13.36 -4.11 9.65
N LEU A 218 12.38 -4.99 9.80
CA LEU A 218 11.63 -5.55 8.68
C LEU A 218 10.13 -5.48 8.97
N ASN A 219 9.37 -4.79 8.13
CA ASN A 219 7.92 -4.89 8.11
C ASN A 219 7.44 -5.58 6.83
N LEU A 220 6.62 -6.61 6.98
CA LEU A 220 5.95 -7.31 5.88
C LEU A 220 4.45 -7.13 6.02
N THR A 221 3.80 -6.72 4.93
CA THR A 221 2.36 -6.56 4.87
C THR A 221 1.78 -7.32 3.67
N GLY A 222 0.75 -8.14 3.92
CA GLY A 222 -0.01 -8.84 2.88
C GLY A 222 0.36 -10.31 2.71
N ASN A 223 0.02 -10.87 1.53
CA ASN A 223 0.29 -12.26 1.20
C ASN A 223 1.78 -12.51 1.00
N ILE A 224 2.40 -13.37 1.82
CA ILE A 224 3.83 -13.67 1.78
C ILE A 224 4.08 -15.17 1.76
N THR A 225 5.18 -15.59 1.13
CA THR A 225 5.63 -16.99 1.08
C THR A 225 7.12 -17.11 1.38
N ASN A 226 7.65 -18.34 1.48
CA ASN A 226 9.06 -18.64 1.74
C ASN A 226 9.61 -17.96 3.01
N THR A 227 8.75 -17.80 4.01
CA THR A 227 9.08 -17.10 5.26
C THR A 227 10.22 -17.76 6.03
N ALA A 228 10.45 -19.07 5.84
CA ALA A 228 11.58 -19.81 6.42
C ALA A 228 12.95 -19.21 6.07
N CYS A 229 13.08 -18.52 4.93
CA CYS A 229 14.33 -17.86 4.51
C CYS A 229 14.72 -16.70 5.43
N LEU A 230 13.76 -16.09 6.14
CA LEU A 230 14.00 -14.95 7.04
C LEU A 230 14.99 -15.29 8.18
N LYS A 231 15.19 -16.57 8.52
CA LYS A 231 16.20 -17.00 9.51
C LYS A 231 17.64 -16.64 9.12
N GLN A 232 17.89 -16.42 7.83
CA GLN A 232 19.21 -16.06 7.31
C GLN A 232 19.52 -14.56 7.52
N LEU A 233 18.51 -13.75 7.83
CA LEU A 233 18.68 -12.34 8.19
C LEU A 233 19.03 -12.24 9.69
N HIS A 234 20.24 -12.64 10.05
CA HIS A 234 20.69 -12.79 11.44
C HIS A 234 20.72 -11.48 12.25
N GLN A 235 20.73 -10.33 11.58
CA GLN A 235 20.81 -9.01 12.22
C GLN A 235 19.46 -8.41 12.60
N LEU A 236 18.34 -9.11 12.36
CA LEU A 236 17.02 -8.57 12.66
C LEU A 236 16.84 -8.28 14.17
N GLU A 237 16.51 -7.03 14.46
CA GLU A 237 16.21 -6.49 15.78
C GLU A 237 14.71 -6.23 15.95
N ARG A 238 14.02 -5.83 14.87
CA ARG A 238 12.57 -5.53 14.90
C ARG A 238 11.86 -6.14 13.71
N ILE A 239 10.79 -6.88 13.97
CA ILE A 239 9.99 -7.54 12.94
C ILE A 239 8.51 -7.18 13.11
N GLY A 240 7.88 -6.70 12.05
CA GLY A 240 6.46 -6.40 11.97
C GLY A 240 5.77 -7.19 10.86
N ILE A 241 4.76 -7.98 11.19
CA ILE A 241 3.98 -8.76 10.21
C ILE A 241 2.52 -8.32 10.28
N ARG A 242 1.94 -7.93 9.13
CA ARG A 242 0.56 -7.44 9.06
C ARG A 242 -0.20 -8.07 7.91
N TYR A 243 -1.46 -8.39 8.15
CA TYR A 243 -2.36 -8.90 7.12
C TYR A 243 -1.84 -10.14 6.36
N ALA A 244 -1.07 -10.99 7.03
CA ALA A 244 -0.48 -12.17 6.43
C ALA A 244 -1.42 -13.37 6.53
N VAL A 245 -1.85 -13.88 5.38
CA VAL A 245 -2.86 -14.94 5.26
C VAL A 245 -2.29 -16.32 5.58
N ASN A 246 -1.00 -16.53 5.27
CA ASN A 246 -0.27 -17.76 5.55
C ASN A 246 1.14 -17.42 6.07
N LEU A 247 1.49 -17.90 7.27
CA LEU A 247 2.84 -17.83 7.82
C LEU A 247 3.43 -19.22 8.07
N GLU A 248 3.03 -20.22 7.31
CA GLU A 248 3.66 -21.53 7.38
C GLU A 248 5.18 -21.43 7.16
N GLY A 249 5.94 -22.14 7.99
CA GLY A 249 7.40 -22.11 7.96
C GLY A 249 8.05 -20.86 8.60
N PHE A 250 7.28 -19.95 9.19
CA PHE A 250 7.85 -18.75 9.82
C PHE A 250 8.84 -19.13 10.93
N PRO A 251 10.06 -18.55 10.98
CA PRO A 251 11.08 -18.93 11.95
C PRO A 251 10.64 -18.68 13.40
N ALA A 252 11.16 -19.50 14.32
CA ALA A 252 10.95 -19.27 15.74
C ALA A 252 11.58 -17.94 16.19
N LEU A 253 10.93 -17.21 17.09
CA LEU A 253 11.39 -15.86 17.48
C LEU A 253 12.78 -15.83 18.14
N ASN A 254 13.21 -16.93 18.76
CA ASN A 254 14.55 -17.07 19.34
C ASN A 254 15.66 -17.32 18.28
N THR A 255 15.30 -17.45 17.00
CA THR A 255 16.26 -17.52 15.89
C THR A 255 17.12 -16.26 15.80
N TRP A 256 16.56 -15.10 16.15
CA TRP A 256 17.23 -13.81 16.08
C TRP A 256 17.68 -13.37 17.47
N GLU A 257 18.98 -13.51 17.74
CA GLU A 257 19.59 -13.20 19.03
C GLU A 257 19.29 -11.75 19.48
N ASN A 258 19.37 -10.82 18.53
CA ASN A 258 19.20 -9.37 18.75
C ASN A 258 17.74 -8.89 18.71
N LEU A 259 16.75 -9.79 18.57
CA LEU A 259 15.34 -9.40 18.47
C LEU A 259 14.90 -8.66 19.74
N SER A 260 14.53 -7.39 19.60
CA SER A 260 14.05 -6.52 20.67
C SER A 260 12.57 -6.17 20.51
N SER A 261 12.00 -6.25 19.30
CA SER A 261 10.58 -6.00 19.05
C SER A 261 9.98 -6.98 18.04
N PHE A 262 8.79 -7.51 18.37
CA PHE A 262 7.99 -8.32 17.45
C PHE A 262 6.52 -7.89 17.47
N ILE A 263 5.98 -7.49 16.33
CA ILE A 263 4.58 -7.13 16.18
C ILE A 263 3.94 -7.99 15.10
N ALA A 264 2.91 -8.74 15.45
CA ALA A 264 2.08 -9.44 14.49
C ALA A 264 0.60 -9.05 14.68
N TRP A 265 -0.04 -8.57 13.61
CA TRP A 265 -1.41 -8.05 13.67
C TRP A 265 -2.21 -8.41 12.43
N ASN A 266 -3.43 -8.94 12.62
CA ASN A 266 -4.23 -9.52 11.53
C ASN A 266 -3.43 -10.56 10.75
N ILE A 267 -2.98 -11.62 11.44
CA ILE A 267 -2.20 -12.71 10.83
C ILE A 267 -2.96 -14.03 10.96
N ASP A 268 -2.52 -15.04 10.21
CA ASP A 268 -3.08 -16.38 10.30
C ASP A 268 -3.12 -16.91 11.75
N GLU A 269 -4.19 -17.64 12.06
CA GLU A 269 -4.46 -18.08 13.42
C GLU A 269 -3.50 -19.17 13.91
N LYS A 270 -3.12 -20.12 13.04
CA LYS A 270 -2.36 -21.30 13.42
C LYS A 270 -0.94 -20.92 13.84
N THR A 271 -0.20 -20.27 12.96
CA THR A 271 1.16 -19.81 13.26
C THR A 271 1.12 -18.65 14.25
N GLY A 272 0.12 -17.77 14.18
CA GLY A 272 -0.03 -16.68 15.15
C GLY A 272 -0.17 -17.15 16.61
N LYS A 273 -0.87 -18.26 16.89
CA LYS A 273 -0.92 -18.87 18.23
C LYS A 273 0.46 -19.33 18.71
N THR A 274 1.23 -19.95 17.81
CA THR A 274 2.61 -20.39 18.10
C THR A 274 3.52 -19.20 18.41
N LEU A 275 3.49 -18.16 17.57
CA LEU A 275 4.30 -16.95 17.75
C LEU A 275 3.95 -16.20 19.03
N ASN A 276 2.66 -16.14 19.40
CA ASN A 276 2.24 -15.54 20.66
C ASN A 276 2.83 -16.28 21.88
N THR A 277 2.86 -17.62 21.83
CA THR A 277 3.48 -18.44 22.90
C THR A 277 4.98 -18.19 22.97
N GLN A 278 5.66 -18.17 21.83
CA GLN A 278 7.10 -17.87 21.75
C GLN A 278 7.42 -16.46 22.26
N LEU A 279 6.61 -15.46 21.91
CA LEU A 279 6.81 -14.08 22.35
C LEU A 279 6.70 -13.96 23.88
N LYS A 280 5.72 -14.64 24.48
CA LYS A 280 5.57 -14.71 25.95
C LYS A 280 6.74 -15.40 26.64
N HIS A 281 7.36 -16.38 25.99
CA HIS A 281 8.57 -17.02 26.50
C HIS A 281 9.76 -16.06 26.44
N LEU A 282 9.99 -15.47 25.26
CA LEU A 282 11.10 -14.54 25.02
C LEU A 282 11.06 -13.34 25.98
N ALA A 283 9.87 -12.82 26.27
CA ALA A 283 9.67 -11.72 27.22
C ALA A 283 10.05 -12.06 28.67
N LYS A 284 10.20 -13.35 29.02
CA LYS A 284 10.72 -13.78 30.33
C LYS A 284 12.25 -13.86 30.35
N GLU A 285 12.87 -14.05 29.18
CA GLU A 285 14.32 -14.25 29.05
C GLU A 285 15.06 -12.92 28.85
N LYS A 286 14.42 -11.94 28.19
CA LYS A 286 15.00 -10.62 27.97
C LYS A 286 13.94 -9.52 27.93
N GLN A 287 14.39 -8.28 28.17
CA GLN A 287 13.55 -7.10 28.01
C GLN A 287 13.28 -6.86 26.53
N LEU A 288 12.00 -6.68 26.20
CA LEU A 288 11.54 -6.35 24.86
C LEU A 288 10.98 -4.92 24.82
N ASP A 289 11.20 -4.25 23.69
CA ASP A 289 10.41 -3.09 23.27
C ASP A 289 8.94 -3.51 23.06
N TYR A 290 8.06 -2.55 22.75
CA TYR A 290 6.65 -2.85 22.45
C TYR A 290 6.53 -4.00 21.45
N SER A 291 5.89 -5.08 21.90
CA SER A 291 5.75 -6.32 21.16
C SER A 291 4.37 -6.91 21.42
N SER A 292 3.71 -7.42 20.37
CA SER A 292 2.37 -7.98 20.49
C SER A 292 2.05 -8.95 19.37
N VAL A 293 1.24 -9.96 19.69
CA VAL A 293 0.56 -10.79 18.69
C VAL A 293 -0.92 -10.66 18.94
N SER A 294 -1.65 -10.13 17.96
CA SER A 294 -3.07 -9.82 18.13
C SER A 294 -3.86 -9.94 16.82
N LYS A 295 -5.19 -10.07 16.97
CA LYS A 295 -6.13 -10.26 15.86
C LYS A 295 -5.73 -11.46 14.98
N LEU A 296 -5.81 -12.65 15.55
CA LEU A 296 -5.60 -13.90 14.80
C LEU A 296 -6.82 -14.19 13.93
N ARG A 297 -6.59 -14.52 12.66
CA ARG A 297 -7.63 -14.63 11.63
C ARG A 297 -7.55 -15.98 10.92
N SER A 298 -8.71 -16.54 10.59
CA SER A 298 -8.80 -17.68 9.69
C SER A 298 -8.57 -17.24 8.24
N PRO A 299 -8.12 -18.14 7.34
CA PRO A 299 -8.00 -17.83 5.91
C PRO A 299 -9.28 -17.25 5.31
N ILE A 300 -10.43 -17.82 5.67
CA ILE A 300 -11.74 -17.36 5.19
C ILE A 300 -12.07 -15.91 5.60
N TRP A 301 -11.59 -15.45 6.77
CA TRP A 301 -11.76 -14.05 7.16
C TRP A 301 -11.03 -13.10 6.20
N PHE A 302 -9.85 -13.48 5.71
CA PHE A 302 -9.13 -12.67 4.71
C PHE A 302 -9.85 -12.65 3.37
N SER A 303 -10.33 -13.79 2.87
CA SER A 303 -11.09 -13.87 1.62
C SER A 303 -12.37 -13.01 1.67
N THR A 304 -13.07 -13.02 2.82
CA THR A 304 -14.33 -12.28 2.98
C THR A 304 -14.15 -10.78 3.21
N GLU A 305 -13.00 -10.33 3.72
CA GLU A 305 -12.71 -8.91 3.95
C GLU A 305 -11.93 -8.26 2.81
N TYR A 306 -11.02 -8.99 2.16
CA TYR A 306 -10.08 -8.48 1.14
C TYR A 306 -10.21 -9.15 -0.23
N GLY A 307 -10.99 -10.22 -0.35
CA GLY A 307 -11.21 -10.98 -1.57
C GLY A 307 -12.66 -10.93 -2.05
N ILE A 308 -13.37 -9.84 -1.78
CA ILE A 308 -14.79 -9.68 -2.15
C ILE A 308 -14.88 -9.69 -3.69
N PRO A 309 -15.60 -10.64 -4.31
CA PRO A 309 -15.56 -10.82 -5.76
C PRO A 309 -16.04 -9.59 -6.55
N PHE A 310 -17.00 -8.86 -5.98
CA PHE A 310 -17.72 -7.78 -6.64
C PHE A 310 -17.00 -6.43 -6.67
N GLU A 311 -15.75 -6.32 -6.21
CA GLU A 311 -15.03 -5.04 -6.09
C GLU A 311 -14.77 -4.33 -7.42
N ASN A 312 -14.69 -5.08 -8.53
CA ASN A 312 -14.36 -4.52 -9.85
C ASN A 312 -15.58 -4.19 -10.71
N TRP A 313 -16.79 -4.45 -10.21
CA TRP A 313 -18.03 -4.15 -10.93
C TRP A 313 -18.25 -2.64 -11.02
N GLU A 314 -19.15 -2.21 -11.91
CA GLU A 314 -19.58 -0.82 -11.96
C GLU A 314 -20.16 -0.35 -10.61
N ASN A 315 -19.86 0.90 -10.23
CA ASN A 315 -20.12 1.44 -8.90
C ASN A 315 -21.54 1.24 -8.35
N LYS A 316 -22.58 1.17 -9.19
CA LYS A 316 -23.96 0.93 -8.71
C LYS A 316 -24.19 -0.56 -8.42
N ASN A 317 -23.87 -1.44 -9.36
CA ASN A 317 -24.04 -2.89 -9.19
C ASN A 317 -23.08 -3.44 -8.12
N ALA A 318 -21.81 -3.00 -8.13
CA ALA A 318 -20.81 -3.37 -7.12
C ALA A 318 -21.32 -3.12 -5.70
N LYS A 319 -21.83 -1.92 -5.43
CA LYS A 319 -22.32 -1.55 -4.08
C LYS A 319 -23.47 -2.44 -3.63
N ILE A 320 -24.37 -2.79 -4.54
CA ILE A 320 -25.53 -3.63 -4.24
C ILE A 320 -25.07 -5.08 -4.00
N ALA A 321 -24.23 -5.63 -4.89
CA ALA A 321 -23.66 -6.98 -4.77
C ALA A 321 -22.82 -7.17 -3.50
N ILE A 322 -21.90 -6.24 -3.20
CA ILE A 322 -21.09 -6.25 -1.97
C ILE A 322 -21.99 -6.21 -0.73
N LYS A 323 -23.06 -5.40 -0.75
CA LYS A 323 -24.00 -5.32 0.38
C LYS A 323 -24.76 -6.63 0.58
N ALA A 324 -25.24 -7.25 -0.50
CA ALA A 324 -25.93 -8.54 -0.43
C ALA A 324 -24.99 -9.64 0.06
N TYR A 325 -23.76 -9.70 -0.47
CA TYR A 325 -22.73 -10.63 -0.03
C TYR A 325 -22.43 -10.53 1.45
N LYS A 326 -22.17 -9.31 1.96
CA LYS A 326 -21.91 -9.09 3.40
C LYS A 326 -23.12 -9.46 4.26
N SER A 327 -24.33 -9.28 3.73
CA SER A 327 -25.56 -9.71 4.39
C SER A 327 -25.68 -11.24 4.44
N ALA A 328 -25.43 -11.92 3.34
CA ALA A 328 -25.42 -13.38 3.25
C ALA A 328 -24.36 -13.98 4.19
N LEU A 329 -23.14 -13.45 4.18
CA LEU A 329 -22.06 -13.87 5.10
C LEU A 329 -22.47 -13.75 6.58
N LYS A 330 -23.15 -12.64 6.93
CA LYS A 330 -23.67 -12.43 8.28
C LYS A 330 -24.79 -13.42 8.65
N LYS A 331 -25.64 -13.82 7.70
CA LYS A 331 -26.67 -14.84 7.92
C LYS A 331 -26.03 -16.22 8.09
N ILE A 332 -25.11 -16.60 7.20
CA ILE A 332 -24.40 -17.88 7.22
C ILE A 332 -23.59 -18.08 8.50
N SER A 333 -22.88 -17.06 8.98
CA SER A 333 -22.15 -17.14 10.27
C SER A 333 -23.06 -17.40 11.48
N LYS A 334 -24.38 -17.21 11.35
CA LYS A 334 -25.40 -17.48 12.38
C LYS A 334 -26.29 -18.68 12.07
N ALA A 335 -26.07 -19.37 10.94
CA ALA A 335 -26.87 -20.50 10.49
C ALA A 335 -26.87 -21.63 11.53
N GLN A 336 -28.02 -22.28 11.70
CA GLN A 336 -28.22 -23.41 12.60
C GLN A 336 -28.24 -24.75 11.85
N ASN A 337 -28.46 -24.73 10.54
CA ASN A 337 -28.48 -25.89 9.66
C ASN A 337 -28.06 -25.52 8.23
N GLU A 338 -27.90 -26.52 7.36
CA GLU A 338 -27.55 -26.32 5.95
C GLU A 338 -28.62 -25.58 5.14
N GLN A 339 -29.89 -25.69 5.54
CA GLN A 339 -31.00 -25.01 4.85
C GLN A 339 -30.90 -23.48 5.03
N ASP A 340 -30.50 -22.99 6.20
CA ASP A 340 -30.26 -21.56 6.42
C ASP A 340 -29.12 -21.02 5.52
N VAL A 341 -28.10 -21.86 5.26
CA VAL A 341 -26.98 -21.53 4.36
C VAL A 341 -27.47 -21.45 2.92
N LYS A 342 -28.21 -22.47 2.48
CA LYS A 342 -28.84 -22.51 1.16
C LYS A 342 -29.71 -21.28 0.91
N GLU A 343 -30.60 -20.94 1.84
CA GLU A 343 -31.49 -19.77 1.70
C GLU A 343 -30.69 -18.47 1.57
N SER A 344 -29.62 -18.31 2.34
CA SER A 344 -28.74 -17.13 2.25
C SER A 344 -28.01 -17.03 0.91
N ILE A 345 -27.61 -18.17 0.32
CA ILE A 345 -27.01 -18.24 -1.02
C ILE A 345 -28.04 -17.89 -2.09
N ILE A 346 -29.24 -18.48 -2.01
CA ILE A 346 -30.33 -18.22 -2.95
C ILE A 346 -30.70 -16.74 -2.97
N GLU A 347 -30.85 -16.12 -1.79
CA GLU A 347 -31.14 -14.67 -1.69
C GLU A 347 -30.05 -13.80 -2.35
N LEU A 348 -28.77 -14.18 -2.25
CA LEU A 348 -27.69 -13.47 -2.93
C LEU A 348 -27.85 -13.56 -4.45
N ILE A 349 -28.07 -14.77 -4.97
CA ILE A 349 -28.21 -15.02 -6.41
C ILE A 349 -29.44 -14.30 -6.95
N GLU A 350 -30.60 -14.43 -6.30
CA GLU A 350 -31.83 -13.75 -6.68
C GLU A 350 -31.65 -12.23 -6.72
N MET A 351 -30.92 -11.67 -5.74
CA MET A 351 -30.60 -10.25 -5.75
C MET A 351 -29.76 -9.89 -6.99
N ILE A 352 -28.71 -10.66 -7.29
CA ILE A 352 -27.84 -10.42 -8.44
C ILE A 352 -28.60 -10.54 -9.77
N ASN A 353 -29.51 -11.51 -9.90
CA ASN A 353 -30.38 -11.66 -11.07
C ASN A 353 -31.21 -10.39 -11.37
N THR A 354 -31.56 -9.59 -10.35
CA THR A 354 -32.29 -8.32 -10.56
C THR A 354 -31.43 -7.18 -11.09
N LEU A 355 -30.10 -7.33 -11.11
CA LEU A 355 -29.20 -6.29 -11.55
C LEU A 355 -29.15 -6.22 -13.08
N PRO A 356 -29.18 -5.01 -13.68
CA PRO A 356 -29.04 -4.86 -15.11
C PRO A 356 -27.61 -5.11 -15.57
N ASN A 357 -27.44 -5.60 -16.80
CA ASN A 357 -26.15 -5.76 -17.49
C ASN A 357 -25.15 -6.68 -16.77
N ILE A 358 -25.60 -7.85 -16.32
CA ILE A 358 -24.75 -8.91 -15.75
C ILE A 358 -24.15 -9.74 -16.90
N GLU A 359 -22.88 -9.50 -17.21
CA GLU A 359 -22.12 -10.17 -18.26
C GLU A 359 -21.30 -11.34 -17.68
N THR A 360 -20.53 -12.04 -18.53
CA THR A 360 -19.81 -13.27 -18.14
C THR A 360 -18.95 -13.12 -16.88
N VAL A 361 -18.23 -12.01 -16.73
CA VAL A 361 -17.33 -11.77 -15.58
C VAL A 361 -18.13 -11.65 -14.29
N GLU A 362 -19.23 -10.89 -14.30
CA GLU A 362 -20.12 -10.76 -13.15
C GLU A 362 -20.74 -12.11 -12.74
N ARG A 363 -21.03 -12.98 -13.72
CA ARG A 363 -21.57 -14.33 -13.46
C ARG A 363 -20.52 -15.22 -12.78
N GLU A 364 -19.28 -15.18 -13.26
CA GLU A 364 -18.16 -15.90 -12.66
C GLU A 364 -17.87 -15.41 -11.22
N ASP A 365 -17.83 -14.09 -11.01
CA ASP A 365 -17.67 -13.49 -9.68
C ASP A 365 -18.78 -13.92 -8.71
N THR A 366 -19.99 -14.11 -9.23
CA THR A 366 -21.13 -14.60 -8.44
C THR A 366 -20.94 -16.06 -8.03
N GLY A 367 -20.41 -16.90 -8.91
CA GLY A 367 -20.00 -18.28 -8.58
C GLY A 367 -18.92 -18.32 -7.50
N VAL A 368 -17.88 -17.48 -7.64
CA VAL A 368 -16.81 -17.34 -6.63
C VAL A 368 -17.39 -16.89 -5.28
N ALA A 369 -18.33 -15.94 -5.29
CA ALA A 369 -18.99 -15.48 -4.07
C ALA A 369 -19.75 -16.60 -3.36
N VAL A 370 -20.45 -17.45 -4.10
CA VAL A 370 -21.16 -18.61 -3.53
C VAL A 370 -20.19 -19.60 -2.91
N GLN A 371 -19.08 -19.92 -3.59
CA GLN A 371 -18.05 -20.80 -3.03
C GLN A 371 -17.48 -20.23 -1.72
N GLN A 372 -17.11 -18.95 -1.69
CA GLN A 372 -16.61 -18.29 -0.48
C GLN A 372 -17.64 -18.30 0.67
N LEU A 373 -18.94 -18.14 0.37
CA LEU A 373 -19.99 -18.19 1.37
C LEU A 373 -20.14 -19.59 1.98
N VAL A 374 -20.00 -20.64 1.16
CA VAL A 374 -20.02 -22.03 1.64
C VAL A 374 -18.79 -22.33 2.49
N GLU A 375 -17.60 -21.91 2.06
CA GLU A 375 -16.36 -22.07 2.84
C GLU A 375 -16.40 -21.31 4.18
N ALA A 376 -17.19 -20.23 4.28
CA ALA A 376 -17.44 -19.50 5.52
C ALA A 376 -18.48 -20.16 6.43
N SER A 377 -19.18 -21.18 5.96
CA SER A 377 -20.10 -21.98 6.74
C SER A 377 -19.35 -22.86 7.74
N LYS A 378 -19.99 -23.18 8.86
CA LYS A 378 -19.52 -24.22 9.80
C LYS A 378 -19.97 -25.64 9.39
N PHE A 379 -20.77 -25.75 8.34
CA PHE A 379 -21.29 -27.01 7.81
C PHE A 379 -20.43 -27.47 6.64
N ASP A 380 -20.14 -28.76 6.59
CA ASP A 380 -19.43 -29.41 5.49
C ASP A 380 -20.44 -29.71 4.37
N ILE A 381 -20.56 -28.79 3.41
CA ILE A 381 -21.53 -28.88 2.31
C ILE A 381 -20.78 -29.26 1.05
N ASP A 382 -21.20 -30.36 0.42
CA ASP A 382 -20.62 -30.84 -0.84
C ASP A 382 -20.78 -29.80 -1.96
N GLN A 383 -19.71 -29.55 -2.70
CA GLN A 383 -19.70 -28.63 -3.83
C GLN A 383 -20.72 -29.02 -4.91
N GLU A 384 -20.99 -30.31 -5.12
CA GLU A 384 -22.03 -30.76 -6.07
C GLU A 384 -23.41 -30.24 -5.66
N ILE A 385 -23.72 -30.24 -4.37
CA ILE A 385 -24.99 -29.74 -3.84
C ILE A 385 -25.09 -28.22 -4.03
N VAL A 386 -23.99 -27.51 -3.78
CA VAL A 386 -23.90 -26.06 -3.96
C VAL A 386 -24.13 -25.67 -5.41
N ASN A 387 -23.51 -26.40 -6.35
CA ASN A 387 -23.69 -26.18 -7.79
C ASN A 387 -25.15 -26.38 -8.20
N VAL A 388 -25.81 -27.42 -7.66
CA VAL A 388 -27.26 -27.64 -7.90
C VAL A 388 -28.10 -26.47 -7.37
N TRP A 389 -27.77 -25.88 -6.22
CA TRP A 389 -28.48 -24.70 -5.71
C TRP A 389 -28.27 -23.49 -6.61
N PHE A 390 -27.03 -23.28 -7.05
CA PHE A 390 -26.64 -22.19 -7.92
C PHE A 390 -27.36 -22.25 -9.27
N ASP A 391 -27.27 -23.40 -9.95
CA ASP A 391 -27.86 -23.63 -11.27
C ASP A 391 -29.40 -23.57 -11.26
N LYS A 392 -30.04 -23.87 -10.13
CA LYS A 392 -31.50 -23.81 -10.03
C LYS A 392 -32.04 -22.38 -9.99
N VAL A 393 -31.23 -21.42 -9.55
CA VAL A 393 -31.69 -20.05 -9.22
C VAL A 393 -31.12 -19.00 -10.16
N ARG A 394 -29.90 -19.18 -10.68
CA ARG A 394 -29.33 -18.23 -11.64
C ARG A 394 -30.19 -18.14 -12.89
N ASP A 395 -30.43 -16.92 -13.37
CA ASP A 395 -31.17 -16.65 -14.62
C ASP A 395 -30.25 -16.25 -15.79
N PHE A 396 -28.95 -16.48 -15.61
CA PHE A 396 -27.86 -16.06 -16.47
C PHE A 396 -26.92 -17.19 -16.90
#